data_AF-A0A969FRK4-F1
#
_entry.id   AF-A0A969FRK4-F1
#
_cell.length_a   1.000
_cell.length_b   1.000
_cell.length_c   1.000
_cell.angle_alpha   90.00
_cell.angle_beta   90.00
_cell.angle_gamma   90.00
#
_symmetry.space_group_name_H-M   'P 1'
#
loop_
_entity.id
_entity.type
_entity.pdbx_description
1 polymer ?
#
loop_
_entity_poly.entity_id
_entity_poly.type
_entity_poly.pdbx_seq_one_letter_code
_entity_poly.pdbx_strand_id
1 'polypeptide(L)'
;GPTQEGAQIESSKAWAKALMAEAGVPTAASQSFTTDRKDEAIAYVRQMGAPIVVKADGLAAGKGVVVAASEAEAITAIETILSGKFGAAGETIVIEEFLTGQEVSVLALTDGETVIPLLPAQDHKQIGEGDTGANTGGMGVYAPTPLLSSEQLDRVQREILQPTVNAFKARGIDFCGVLYAGLMVAEDGSAKVLEFNCRFGDPETQAVLPLLETPLDRVLVACIQKRLAQLDPLVWREGVSVCVVLASGGYPDEYEKGKAISGIDMAEAQDAIVFHAGTEMKRGELRTSGGRVLGVTSVADNFEAAITKTYAAVESVQFEGCYYRRDIGYRIR
;
A
#
# COMPACT_ATOMS: atom_id res chain seq x y z
N GLY A 1 -8.45 -6.97 -13.90
CA GLY A 1 -8.87 -6.64 -12.52
C GLY A 1 -9.67 -7.80 -12.01
N PRO A 2 -9.58 -8.13 -10.72
CA PRO A 2 -10.23 -9.31 -10.17
C PRO A 2 -11.76 -9.22 -10.27
N THR A 3 -12.43 -10.36 -10.22
CA THR A 3 -13.88 -10.42 -10.05
C THR A 3 -14.29 -9.88 -8.67
N GLN A 4 -15.59 -9.64 -8.46
CA GLN A 4 -16.10 -9.25 -7.14
C GLN A 4 -15.72 -10.27 -6.05
N GLU A 5 -15.75 -11.57 -6.36
CA GLU A 5 -15.32 -12.63 -5.45
C GLU A 5 -13.81 -12.55 -5.16
N GLY A 6 -12.98 -12.33 -6.19
CA GLY A 6 -11.54 -12.15 -6.01
C GLY A 6 -11.18 -10.91 -5.19
N ALA A 7 -11.98 -9.84 -5.29
CA ALA A 7 -11.77 -8.60 -4.54
C ALA A 7 -12.04 -8.73 -3.03
N GLN A 8 -12.61 -9.85 -2.57
CA GLN A 8 -12.79 -10.13 -1.13
C GLN A 8 -11.46 -10.15 -0.37
N ILE A 9 -10.34 -10.43 -1.04
CA ILE A 9 -8.99 -10.39 -0.46
C ILE A 9 -8.60 -9.01 0.06
N GLU A 10 -9.17 -7.93 -0.49
CA GLU A 10 -9.00 -6.55 -0.02
C GLU A 10 -10.22 -6.10 0.80
N SER A 11 -11.44 -6.46 0.37
CA SER A 11 -12.66 -5.93 0.98
C SER A 11 -13.08 -6.58 2.30
N SER A 12 -12.54 -7.76 2.63
CA SER A 12 -12.78 -8.46 3.91
C SER A 12 -11.47 -9.06 4.43
N LYS A 13 -10.94 -8.48 5.52
CA LYS A 13 -9.73 -8.96 6.20
C LYS A 13 -9.92 -10.35 6.80
N ALA A 14 -11.10 -10.67 7.33
CA ALA A 14 -11.45 -11.98 7.85
C ALA A 14 -11.41 -13.03 6.73
N TRP A 15 -11.96 -12.71 5.56
CA TRP A 15 -11.88 -13.58 4.38
C TRP A 15 -10.43 -13.77 3.93
N ALA A 16 -9.64 -12.69 3.88
CA ALA A 16 -8.23 -12.73 3.53
C ALA A 16 -7.40 -13.60 4.50
N LYS A 17 -7.62 -13.47 5.81
CA LYS A 17 -6.97 -14.30 6.84
C LYS A 17 -7.34 -15.77 6.69
N ALA A 18 -8.60 -16.09 6.42
CA ALA A 18 -9.03 -17.46 6.17
C ALA A 18 -8.36 -18.06 4.91
N LEU A 19 -8.28 -17.30 3.81
CA LEU A 19 -7.57 -17.73 2.60
C LEU A 19 -6.09 -17.97 2.88
N MET A 20 -5.42 -17.04 3.58
CA MET A 20 -4.00 -17.18 3.91
C MET A 20 -3.73 -18.41 4.80
N ALA A 21 -4.58 -18.65 5.80
CA ALA A 21 -4.47 -19.82 6.67
C ALA A 21 -4.64 -21.14 5.89
N GLU A 22 -5.62 -21.22 4.98
CA GLU A 22 -5.81 -22.38 4.09
C GLU A 22 -4.59 -22.60 3.17
N ALA A 23 -4.05 -21.51 2.61
CA ALA A 23 -2.94 -21.53 1.67
C ALA A 23 -1.56 -21.73 2.33
N GLY A 24 -1.48 -21.72 3.67
CA GLY A 24 -0.20 -21.74 4.40
C GLY A 24 0.64 -20.47 4.21
N VAL A 25 0.01 -19.35 3.86
CA VAL A 25 0.69 -18.06 3.64
C VAL A 25 1.09 -17.45 4.98
N PRO A 26 2.37 -17.09 5.18
CA PRO A 26 2.83 -16.45 6.42
C PRO A 26 2.11 -15.11 6.66
N THR A 27 1.39 -15.00 7.77
CA THR A 27 0.71 -13.78 8.18
C THR A 27 0.67 -13.69 9.71
N ALA A 28 0.28 -12.53 10.25
CA ALA A 28 0.01 -12.36 11.66
C ALA A 28 -1.06 -13.36 12.13
N ALA A 29 -0.75 -14.14 13.18
CA ALA A 29 -1.75 -14.92 13.92
C ALA A 29 -2.96 -14.05 14.24
N SER A 30 -4.17 -14.53 13.98
CA SER A 30 -5.37 -13.70 14.07
C SER A 30 -6.62 -14.49 14.39
N GLN A 31 -7.61 -13.79 14.96
CA GLN A 31 -8.95 -14.31 15.17
C GLN A 31 -10.00 -13.23 14.87
N SER A 32 -11.11 -13.64 14.25
CA SER A 32 -12.21 -12.73 13.88
C SER A 32 -13.39 -12.89 14.84
N PHE A 33 -14.05 -11.77 15.15
CA PHE A 33 -15.20 -11.71 16.05
C PHE A 33 -16.28 -10.79 15.47
N THR A 34 -17.52 -11.24 15.54
CA THR A 34 -18.72 -10.46 15.18
C THR A 34 -19.19 -9.62 16.36
N THR A 35 -20.04 -8.60 16.11
CA THR A 35 -20.57 -7.69 17.13
C THR A 35 -21.20 -8.40 18.33
N ASP A 36 -21.94 -9.49 18.09
CA ASP A 36 -22.59 -10.30 19.13
C ASP A 36 -21.60 -11.09 20.00
N ARG A 37 -20.34 -11.21 19.58
CA ARG A 37 -19.25 -11.91 20.28
C ARG A 37 -18.21 -10.96 20.87
N LYS A 38 -18.60 -9.71 21.15
CA LYS A 38 -17.71 -8.68 21.74
C LYS A 38 -16.98 -9.17 23.00
N ASP A 39 -17.68 -9.85 23.90
CA ASP A 39 -17.08 -10.30 25.18
C ASP A 39 -16.00 -11.36 24.96
N GLU A 40 -16.15 -12.21 23.93
CA GLU A 40 -15.14 -13.17 23.53
C GLU A 40 -13.92 -12.48 22.91
N ALA A 41 -14.12 -11.41 22.14
CA ALA A 41 -13.03 -10.60 21.59
C ALA A 41 -12.20 -9.96 22.72
N ILE A 42 -12.87 -9.43 23.75
CA ILE A 42 -12.21 -8.87 24.95
C ILE A 42 -11.45 -9.96 25.71
N ALA A 43 -12.03 -11.15 25.87
CA ALA A 43 -11.35 -12.27 26.51
C ALA A 43 -10.10 -12.71 25.73
N TYR A 44 -10.17 -12.72 24.40
CA TYR A 44 -9.03 -13.01 23.53
C TYR A 44 -7.91 -11.98 23.69
N VAL A 45 -8.22 -10.67 23.73
CA VAL A 45 -7.21 -9.62 24.02
C VAL A 45 -6.53 -9.87 25.36
N ARG A 46 -7.29 -10.17 26.42
CA ARG A 46 -6.73 -10.46 27.76
C ARG A 46 -5.84 -11.69 27.78
N GLN A 47 -6.11 -12.67 26.92
CA GLN A 47 -5.29 -13.87 26.79
C GLN A 47 -3.99 -13.59 26.02
N MET A 48 -4.06 -12.82 24.95
CA MET A 48 -2.91 -12.54 24.08
C MET A 48 -1.99 -11.45 24.63
N GLY A 49 -2.53 -10.49 25.39
CA GLY A 49 -1.80 -9.33 25.87
C GLY A 49 -1.59 -8.26 24.78
N ALA A 50 -0.75 -7.27 25.10
CA ALA A 50 -0.39 -6.16 24.21
C ALA A 50 1.14 -6.10 24.01
N PRO A 51 1.65 -5.53 22.88
CA PRO A 51 0.90 -4.85 21.82
C PRO A 51 0.08 -5.81 20.95
N ILE A 52 -1.09 -5.35 20.49
CA ILE A 52 -2.01 -6.13 19.64
C ILE A 52 -2.70 -5.21 18.63
N VAL A 53 -3.10 -5.76 17.49
CA VAL A 53 -3.74 -4.98 16.42
C VAL A 53 -5.22 -5.33 16.32
N VAL A 54 -6.08 -4.31 16.34
CA VAL A 54 -7.53 -4.45 16.14
C VAL A 54 -7.89 -3.80 14.81
N LYS A 55 -8.48 -4.57 13.90
CA LYS A 55 -8.88 -4.10 12.56
C LYS A 55 -10.38 -4.30 12.35
N ALA A 56 -11.05 -3.34 11.75
CA ALA A 56 -12.37 -3.52 11.15
C ALA A 56 -12.24 -4.42 9.91
N ASP A 57 -13.17 -5.35 9.70
CA ASP A 57 -13.12 -6.28 8.57
C ASP A 57 -13.19 -5.54 7.22
N GLY A 58 -14.19 -4.67 7.08
CA GLY A 58 -14.47 -3.97 5.82
C GLY A 58 -13.51 -2.82 5.48
N LEU A 59 -13.80 -2.17 4.35
CA LEU A 59 -13.08 -1.00 3.86
C LEU A 59 -13.39 0.24 4.71
N ALA A 60 -12.53 0.51 5.69
CA ALA A 60 -12.65 1.65 6.59
C ALA A 60 -11.74 2.85 6.23
N ALA A 61 -11.34 2.96 4.95
CA ALA A 61 -10.48 4.03 4.43
C ALA A 61 -9.22 4.32 5.28
N GLY A 62 -8.55 3.26 5.76
CA GLY A 62 -7.36 3.36 6.62
C GLY A 62 -7.61 3.78 8.07
N LYS A 63 -8.84 4.17 8.44
CA LYS A 63 -9.22 4.60 9.81
C LYS A 63 -9.70 3.46 10.71
N GLY A 64 -9.81 2.25 10.17
CA GLY A 64 -10.30 1.07 10.89
C GLY A 64 -9.20 0.16 11.43
N VAL A 65 -7.95 0.62 11.53
CA VAL A 65 -6.82 -0.17 12.08
C VAL A 65 -6.27 0.57 13.29
N VAL A 66 -6.20 -0.13 14.43
CA VAL A 66 -5.64 0.38 15.67
C VAL A 66 -4.53 -0.56 16.14
N VAL A 67 -3.32 -0.04 16.29
CA VAL A 67 -2.22 -0.72 16.97
C VAL A 67 -2.29 -0.31 18.44
N ALA A 68 -2.76 -1.20 19.31
CA ALA A 68 -2.95 -0.93 20.72
C ALA A 68 -1.70 -1.32 21.51
N ALA A 69 -1.12 -0.36 22.23
CA ALA A 69 0.04 -0.59 23.09
C ALA A 69 -0.34 -1.17 24.46
N SER A 70 -1.64 -1.16 24.81
CA SER A 70 -2.17 -1.73 26.04
C SER A 70 -3.50 -2.47 25.81
N GLU A 71 -3.85 -3.38 26.72
CA GLU A 71 -5.16 -4.06 26.69
C GLU A 71 -6.32 -3.06 26.74
N ALA A 72 -6.19 -1.98 27.52
CA ALA A 72 -7.23 -0.96 27.64
C ALA A 72 -7.48 -0.22 26.31
N GLU A 73 -6.42 0.09 25.57
CA GLU A 73 -6.51 0.66 24.22
C GLU A 73 -7.17 -0.32 23.25
N ALA A 74 -6.79 -1.61 23.31
CA ALA A 74 -7.38 -2.64 22.45
C ALA A 74 -8.87 -2.81 22.70
N ILE A 75 -9.30 -2.86 23.97
CA ILE A 75 -10.71 -2.93 24.35
C ILE A 75 -11.48 -1.70 23.85
N THR A 76 -10.90 -0.51 24.02
CA THR A 76 -11.51 0.74 23.52
C THR A 76 -11.66 0.72 22.00
N ALA A 77 -10.68 0.17 21.28
CA ALA A 77 -10.73 0.00 19.83
C ALA A 77 -11.84 -0.96 19.40
N ILE A 78 -11.98 -2.11 20.08
CA ILE A 78 -13.05 -3.09 19.85
C ILE A 78 -14.42 -2.41 20.01
N GLU A 79 -14.63 -1.71 21.13
CA GLU A 79 -15.90 -1.03 21.41
C GLU A 79 -16.21 0.06 20.37
N THR A 80 -15.19 0.81 19.97
CA THR A 80 -15.35 1.88 18.97
C THR A 80 -15.73 1.31 17.61
N ILE A 81 -15.05 0.25 17.15
CA ILE A 81 -15.32 -0.35 15.83
C ILE A 81 -16.72 -1.00 15.81
N LEU A 82 -17.05 -1.75 16.86
CA LEU A 82 -18.33 -2.46 16.96
C LEU A 82 -19.52 -1.56 17.34
N SER A 83 -19.29 -0.28 17.66
CA SER A 83 -20.36 0.69 17.96
C SER A 83 -21.27 1.04 16.76
N GLY A 84 -20.91 0.59 15.56
CA GLY A 84 -21.61 0.91 14.31
C GLY A 84 -21.09 2.16 13.60
N LYS A 85 -20.04 2.82 14.12
CA LYS A 85 -19.42 4.01 13.51
C LYS A 85 -18.96 3.80 12.05
N PHE A 86 -18.64 2.56 11.69
CA PHE A 86 -18.18 2.19 10.34
C PHE A 86 -19.26 1.49 9.50
N GLY A 87 -20.53 1.51 9.92
CA GLY A 87 -21.62 0.79 9.26
C GLY A 87 -21.34 -0.72 9.19
N ALA A 88 -21.71 -1.36 8.07
CA ALA A 88 -21.49 -2.80 7.86
C ALA A 88 -20.01 -3.22 7.95
N ALA A 89 -19.07 -2.32 7.66
CA ALA A 89 -17.64 -2.61 7.76
C ALA A 89 -17.16 -2.87 9.21
N GLY A 90 -17.96 -2.45 10.21
CA GLY A 90 -17.69 -2.63 11.64
C GLY A 90 -18.48 -3.76 12.31
N GLU A 91 -19.18 -4.61 11.56
CA GLU A 91 -19.91 -5.76 12.14
C GLU A 91 -19.00 -6.92 12.54
N THR A 92 -17.81 -6.97 11.95
CA THR A 92 -16.76 -7.95 12.24
C THR A 92 -15.44 -7.22 12.46
N ILE A 93 -14.69 -7.67 13.47
CA ILE A 93 -13.32 -7.25 13.73
C ILE A 93 -12.37 -8.42 13.57
N VAL A 94 -11.13 -8.11 13.18
CA VAL A 94 -10.01 -9.04 13.16
C VAL A 94 -9.00 -8.54 14.18
N ILE A 95 -8.65 -9.40 15.14
CA ILE A 95 -7.61 -9.14 16.13
C ILE A 95 -6.37 -9.93 15.72
N GLU A 96 -5.23 -9.27 15.59
CA GLU A 96 -3.99 -9.84 15.08
C GLU A 96 -2.82 -9.63 16.05
N GLU A 97 -1.86 -10.58 16.05
CA GLU A 97 -0.57 -10.36 16.68
C GLU A 97 0.11 -9.09 16.12
N PHE A 98 0.80 -8.35 16.98
CA PHE A 98 1.61 -7.23 16.54
C PHE A 98 2.92 -7.75 15.93
N LEU A 99 3.14 -7.45 14.66
CA LEU A 99 4.39 -7.78 13.97
C LEU A 99 5.39 -6.64 14.09
N THR A 100 6.64 -6.97 14.35
CA THR A 100 7.77 -6.03 14.36
C THR A 100 8.61 -6.17 13.09
N GLY A 101 9.18 -5.07 12.62
CA GLY A 101 9.99 -5.04 11.42
C GLY A 101 9.80 -3.77 10.62
N GLN A 102 10.13 -3.83 9.34
CA GLN A 102 9.92 -2.75 8.39
C GLN A 102 8.88 -3.14 7.34
N GLU A 103 7.97 -2.21 7.04
CA GLU A 103 6.93 -2.42 6.03
C GLU A 103 7.53 -2.37 4.62
N VAL A 104 7.09 -3.29 3.75
CA VAL A 104 7.46 -3.35 2.34
C VAL A 104 6.22 -3.69 1.52
N SER A 105 6.04 -3.00 0.40
CA SER A 105 4.98 -3.25 -0.57
C SER A 105 5.54 -4.08 -1.72
N VAL A 106 4.97 -5.26 -1.97
CA VAL A 106 5.29 -6.09 -3.14
C VAL A 106 4.02 -6.24 -3.98
N LEU A 107 4.02 -5.59 -5.14
CA LEU A 107 2.96 -5.74 -6.14
C LEU A 107 3.32 -6.89 -7.06
N ALA A 108 2.32 -7.61 -7.56
CA ALA A 108 2.52 -8.66 -8.54
C ALA A 108 1.40 -8.68 -9.58
N LEU A 109 1.77 -8.97 -10.83
CA LEU A 109 0.82 -9.20 -11.91
C LEU A 109 0.51 -10.69 -11.99
N THR A 110 -0.76 -11.04 -12.16
CA THR A 110 -1.20 -12.43 -12.29
C THR A 110 -2.32 -12.60 -13.30
N ASP A 111 -2.29 -13.73 -13.99
CA ASP A 111 -3.32 -14.21 -14.91
C ASP A 111 -4.27 -15.25 -14.30
N GLY A 112 -4.19 -15.44 -12.98
CA GLY A 112 -4.92 -16.45 -12.21
C GLY A 112 -4.19 -17.79 -12.08
N GLU A 113 -3.01 -17.93 -12.70
CA GLU A 113 -2.18 -19.12 -12.60
C GLU A 113 -0.72 -18.78 -12.34
N THR A 114 -0.15 -17.89 -13.14
CA THR A 114 1.20 -17.38 -12.98
C THR A 114 1.16 -16.08 -12.20
N VAL A 115 2.16 -15.87 -11.33
CA VAL A 115 2.36 -14.59 -10.66
C VAL A 115 3.77 -14.08 -10.95
N ILE A 116 3.89 -12.82 -11.35
CA ILE A 116 5.16 -12.14 -11.58
C ILE A 116 5.24 -10.94 -10.61
N PRO A 117 6.12 -10.97 -9.60
CA PRO A 117 6.33 -9.82 -8.72
C PRO A 117 6.95 -8.66 -9.50
N LEU A 118 6.55 -7.44 -9.13
CA LEU A 118 7.19 -6.20 -9.53
C LEU A 118 8.31 -5.84 -8.52
N LEU A 119 9.05 -4.77 -8.80
CA LEU A 119 10.06 -4.28 -7.85
C LEU A 119 9.41 -3.94 -6.50
N PRO A 120 10.04 -4.32 -5.37
CA PRO A 120 9.53 -4.02 -4.04
C PRO A 120 9.68 -2.53 -3.76
N ALA A 121 8.71 -1.94 -3.10
CA ALA A 121 8.71 -0.53 -2.74
C ALA A 121 8.54 -0.35 -1.23
N GLN A 122 9.00 0.78 -0.69
CA GLN A 122 8.68 1.16 0.68
C GLN A 122 7.98 2.52 0.69
N ASP A 123 6.74 2.53 1.16
CA ASP A 123 5.92 3.72 1.31
C ASP A 123 6.08 4.36 2.69
N HIS A 124 5.68 5.62 2.79
CA HIS A 124 5.70 6.41 4.01
C HIS A 124 4.26 6.84 4.31
N LYS A 125 3.59 6.13 5.22
CA LYS A 125 2.14 6.27 5.44
C LYS A 125 1.78 7.49 6.28
N GLN A 126 2.58 7.82 7.27
CA GLN A 126 2.27 8.88 8.22
C GLN A 126 2.42 10.25 7.57
N ILE A 127 1.53 11.18 7.97
CA ILE A 127 1.52 12.55 7.45
C ILE A 127 2.81 13.30 7.76
N GLY A 128 3.37 13.12 8.96
CA GLY A 128 4.51 13.86 9.47
C GLY A 128 5.86 13.18 9.25
N GLU A 129 6.91 14.00 9.24
CA GLU A 129 8.31 13.57 9.19
C GLU A 129 8.66 12.72 10.43
N GLY A 130 9.59 11.77 10.29
CA GLY A 130 9.94 10.80 11.32
C GLY A 130 8.82 9.80 11.62
N ASP A 131 7.93 9.57 10.66
CA ASP A 131 6.74 8.71 10.76
C ASP A 131 5.81 9.10 11.92
N THR A 132 5.51 10.41 12.01
CA THR A 132 4.67 10.99 13.07
C THR A 132 3.29 11.39 12.56
N GLY A 133 2.31 11.44 13.47
CA GLY A 133 0.95 11.87 13.16
C GLY A 133 0.08 10.75 12.56
N ALA A 134 -1.06 11.14 11.99
CA ALA A 134 -2.05 10.20 11.48
C ALA A 134 -1.56 9.42 10.25
N ASN A 135 -2.02 8.17 10.13
CA ASN A 135 -1.86 7.40 8.90
C ASN A 135 -2.63 8.07 7.75
N THR A 136 -2.04 8.02 6.57
CA THR A 136 -2.61 8.53 5.31
C THR A 136 -2.64 7.40 4.27
N GLY A 137 -3.11 7.68 3.06
CA GLY A 137 -2.93 6.75 1.93
C GLY A 137 -1.48 6.58 1.46
N GLY A 138 -0.52 7.33 2.01
CA GLY A 138 0.90 7.37 1.60
C GLY A 138 1.32 8.77 1.17
N MET A 139 2.39 9.29 1.79
CA MET A 139 2.99 10.62 1.55
C MET A 139 4.23 10.58 0.64
N GLY A 140 4.71 9.39 0.31
CA GLY A 140 5.81 9.18 -0.61
C GLY A 140 6.29 7.75 -0.56
N VAL A 141 7.12 7.39 -1.52
CA VAL A 141 7.58 6.02 -1.72
C VAL A 141 8.86 6.03 -2.53
N TYR A 142 9.69 5.02 -2.36
CA TYR A 142 10.80 4.74 -3.25
C TYR A 142 10.81 3.28 -3.68
N ALA A 143 11.44 3.02 -4.83
CA ALA A 143 11.64 1.69 -5.40
C ALA A 143 12.98 1.63 -6.16
N PRO A 144 13.64 0.46 -6.24
CA PRO A 144 13.39 -0.71 -5.41
C PRO A 144 13.83 -0.45 -3.94
N THR A 145 13.21 -1.09 -2.96
CA THR A 145 13.69 -1.04 -1.57
C THR A 145 14.79 -2.07 -1.30
N PRO A 146 15.88 -1.72 -0.58
CA PRO A 146 16.96 -2.67 -0.29
C PRO A 146 16.60 -3.71 0.79
N LEU A 147 15.41 -3.60 1.40
CA LEU A 147 14.95 -4.52 2.45
C LEU A 147 14.66 -5.93 1.95
N LEU A 148 14.41 -6.08 0.65
CA LEU A 148 14.25 -7.38 0.00
C LEU A 148 15.31 -7.50 -1.09
N SER A 149 16.27 -8.39 -0.87
CA SER A 149 17.14 -8.88 -1.95
C SER A 149 16.33 -9.64 -3.00
N SER A 150 16.91 -9.89 -4.17
CA SER A 150 16.27 -10.71 -5.20
C SER A 150 15.89 -12.10 -4.67
N GLU A 151 16.73 -12.72 -3.83
CA GLU A 151 16.42 -14.01 -3.21
C GLU A 151 15.24 -13.92 -2.24
N GLN A 152 15.14 -12.83 -1.47
CA GLN A 152 14.00 -12.62 -0.58
C GLN A 152 12.72 -12.33 -1.37
N LEU A 153 12.81 -11.61 -2.50
CA LEU A 153 11.67 -11.39 -3.40
C LEU A 153 11.18 -12.70 -4.03
N ASP A 154 12.09 -13.57 -4.46
CA ASP A 154 11.76 -14.93 -4.93
C ASP A 154 11.08 -15.74 -3.83
N ARG A 155 11.55 -15.61 -2.59
CA ARG A 155 10.92 -16.24 -1.44
C ARG A 155 9.50 -15.73 -1.20
N VAL A 156 9.29 -14.40 -1.27
CA VAL A 156 7.95 -13.79 -1.21
C VAL A 156 7.06 -14.33 -2.33
N GLN A 157 7.58 -14.48 -3.55
CA GLN A 157 6.82 -15.07 -4.64
C GLN A 157 6.38 -16.51 -4.33
N ARG A 158 7.30 -17.37 -3.87
CA ARG A 158 7.02 -18.78 -3.60
C ARG A 158 6.16 -19.03 -2.35
N GLU A 159 6.35 -18.25 -1.29
CA GLU A 159 5.74 -18.51 0.03
C GLU A 159 4.49 -17.67 0.28
N ILE A 160 4.32 -16.55 -0.44
CA ILE A 160 3.20 -15.63 -0.24
C ILE A 160 2.36 -15.51 -1.51
N LEU A 161 2.93 -14.99 -2.60
CA LEU A 161 2.14 -14.60 -3.77
C LEU A 161 1.55 -15.79 -4.53
N GLN A 162 2.38 -16.79 -4.87
CA GLN A 162 1.94 -17.94 -5.65
C GLN A 162 0.97 -18.83 -4.86
N PRO A 163 1.15 -19.13 -3.56
CA PRO A 163 0.16 -19.86 -2.77
C PRO A 163 -1.18 -19.13 -2.69
N THR A 164 -1.19 -17.80 -2.57
CA THR A 164 -2.44 -17.02 -2.61
C THR A 164 -3.18 -17.17 -3.94
N VAL A 165 -2.48 -17.05 -5.08
CA VAL A 165 -3.08 -17.26 -6.42
C VAL A 165 -3.58 -18.70 -6.58
N ASN A 166 -2.81 -19.69 -6.12
CA ASN A 166 -3.23 -21.10 -6.15
C ASN A 166 -4.50 -21.35 -5.33
N ALA A 167 -4.66 -20.68 -4.18
CA ALA A 167 -5.84 -20.81 -3.34
C ALA A 167 -7.09 -20.20 -4.01
N PHE A 168 -6.96 -19.07 -4.71
CA PHE A 168 -8.06 -18.56 -5.55
C PHE A 168 -8.46 -19.59 -6.61
N LYS A 169 -7.48 -20.14 -7.35
CA LYS A 169 -7.72 -21.16 -8.36
C LYS A 169 -8.39 -22.41 -7.79
N ALA A 170 -7.97 -22.88 -6.62
CA ALA A 170 -8.56 -24.02 -5.93
C ALA A 170 -10.03 -23.77 -5.52
N ARG A 171 -10.37 -22.53 -5.16
CA ARG A 171 -11.76 -22.09 -4.88
C ARG A 171 -12.58 -21.79 -6.14
N GLY A 172 -12.01 -21.94 -7.34
CA GLY A 172 -12.68 -21.60 -8.60
C GLY A 172 -12.83 -20.10 -8.84
N ILE A 173 -12.07 -19.26 -8.13
CA ILE A 173 -12.10 -17.80 -8.24
C ILE A 173 -11.09 -17.37 -9.30
N ASP A 174 -11.57 -16.73 -10.37
CA ASP A 174 -10.70 -16.19 -11.43
C ASP A 174 -10.10 -14.84 -11.03
N PHE A 175 -8.94 -14.88 -10.35
CA PHE A 175 -8.21 -13.68 -9.95
C PHE A 175 -7.19 -13.27 -11.02
N CYS A 176 -7.51 -12.25 -11.82
CA CYS A 176 -6.61 -11.69 -12.84
C CYS A 176 -6.38 -10.18 -12.63
N GLY A 177 -5.13 -9.76 -12.53
CA GLY A 177 -4.77 -8.35 -12.33
C GLY A 177 -3.59 -8.17 -11.41
N VAL A 178 -3.70 -7.23 -10.47
CA VAL A 178 -2.64 -6.92 -9.51
C VAL A 178 -2.98 -7.52 -8.16
N LEU A 179 -2.08 -8.33 -7.61
CA LEU A 179 -2.07 -8.71 -6.22
C LEU A 179 -1.01 -7.87 -5.51
N TYR A 180 -1.43 -6.98 -4.62
CA TYR A 180 -0.55 -6.17 -3.79
C TYR A 180 -0.44 -6.85 -2.43
N ALA A 181 0.77 -7.16 -1.99
CA ALA A 181 1.05 -7.64 -0.64
C ALA A 181 1.74 -6.55 0.17
N GLY A 182 1.08 -6.08 1.23
CA GLY A 182 1.73 -5.30 2.28
C GLY A 182 2.40 -6.27 3.25
N LEU A 183 3.73 -6.19 3.37
CA LEU A 183 4.54 -7.13 4.14
C LEU A 183 5.19 -6.44 5.32
N MET A 184 5.31 -7.15 6.44
CA MET A 184 6.25 -6.81 7.50
C MET A 184 7.48 -7.70 7.32
N VAL A 185 8.65 -7.08 7.13
CA VAL A 185 9.95 -7.76 7.05
C VAL A 185 10.64 -7.62 8.40
N ALA A 186 10.80 -8.75 9.10
CA ALA A 186 11.48 -8.80 10.39
C ALA A 186 13.01 -8.70 10.24
N GLU A 187 13.72 -8.48 11.35
CA GLU A 187 15.18 -8.37 11.37
C GLU A 187 15.90 -9.64 10.87
N ASP A 188 15.26 -10.81 11.01
CA ASP A 188 15.77 -12.08 10.51
C ASP A 188 15.52 -12.30 9.00
N GLY A 189 14.94 -11.30 8.33
CA GLY A 189 14.61 -11.32 6.90
C GLY A 189 13.36 -12.11 6.55
N SER A 190 12.61 -12.65 7.53
CA SER A 190 11.31 -13.25 7.28
C SER A 190 10.26 -12.20 6.94
N ALA A 191 9.39 -12.53 5.98
CA ALA A 191 8.30 -11.66 5.55
C ALA A 191 6.95 -12.28 5.94
N LYS A 192 6.09 -11.49 6.56
CA LYS A 192 4.70 -11.86 6.87
C LYS A 192 3.75 -10.86 6.24
N VAL A 193 2.62 -11.35 5.70
CA VAL A 193 1.58 -10.50 5.13
C VAL A 193 0.85 -9.74 6.24
N LEU A 194 0.80 -8.41 6.13
CA LEU A 194 -0.05 -7.52 6.92
C LEU A 194 -1.46 -7.45 6.35
N GLU A 195 -1.54 -7.28 5.03
CA GLU A 195 -2.78 -7.18 4.26
C GLU A 195 -2.50 -7.38 2.77
N PHE A 196 -3.57 -7.65 2.02
CA PHE A 196 -3.55 -7.66 0.57
C PHE A 196 -4.44 -6.52 0.03
N ASN A 197 -4.02 -5.95 -1.09
CA ASN A 197 -4.89 -5.16 -1.97
C ASN A 197 -4.96 -5.87 -3.33
N CYS A 198 -6.02 -5.61 -4.10
CA CYS A 198 -6.31 -6.31 -5.35
C CYS A 198 -6.19 -5.40 -6.59
N ARG A 199 -5.37 -4.36 -6.45
CA ARG A 199 -5.11 -3.28 -7.40
C ARG A 199 -3.70 -2.75 -7.20
N PHE A 200 -3.28 -1.87 -8.12
CA PHE A 200 -2.11 -1.02 -7.96
C PHE A 200 -2.21 -0.16 -6.68
N GLY A 201 -1.08 -0.03 -5.97
CA GLY A 201 -0.91 0.85 -4.82
C GLY A 201 -0.71 2.30 -5.25
N ASP A 202 -1.01 3.24 -4.38
CA ASP A 202 -0.80 4.68 -4.59
C ASP A 202 -0.28 5.27 -3.27
N PRO A 203 0.99 5.72 -3.19
CA PRO A 203 1.82 6.13 -4.33
C PRO A 203 2.76 5.08 -4.94
N GLU A 204 2.73 3.81 -4.54
CA GLU A 204 3.75 2.82 -4.94
C GLU A 204 3.90 2.66 -6.46
N THR A 205 2.80 2.74 -7.19
CA THR A 205 2.78 2.65 -8.65
C THR A 205 3.59 3.77 -9.29
N GLN A 206 3.53 4.99 -8.74
CA GLN A 206 4.27 6.14 -9.22
C GLN A 206 5.78 5.95 -9.08
N ALA A 207 6.28 5.16 -8.12
CA ALA A 207 7.72 4.86 -8.02
C ALA A 207 8.13 3.61 -8.82
N VAL A 208 7.31 2.55 -8.84
CA VAL A 208 7.66 1.27 -9.47
C VAL A 208 7.62 1.35 -11.00
N LEU A 209 6.53 1.88 -11.58
CA LEU A 209 6.34 1.82 -13.03
C LEU A 209 7.33 2.67 -13.85
N PRO A 210 7.86 3.80 -13.37
CA PRO A 210 8.93 4.51 -14.09
C PRO A 210 10.23 3.71 -14.28
N LEU A 211 10.42 2.62 -13.52
CA LEU A 211 11.54 1.71 -13.69
C LEU A 211 11.20 0.55 -14.64
N LEU A 212 9.94 0.36 -15.04
CA LEU A 212 9.56 -0.75 -15.91
C LEU A 212 9.85 -0.39 -17.37
N GLU A 213 10.82 -1.06 -18.00
CA GLU A 213 11.12 -0.88 -19.43
C GLU A 213 10.22 -1.75 -20.31
N THR A 214 9.79 -2.90 -19.79
CA THR A 214 8.83 -3.77 -20.50
C THR A 214 7.51 -3.03 -20.65
N PRO A 215 6.97 -2.86 -21.88
CA PRO A 215 5.71 -2.15 -22.07
C PRO A 215 4.59 -2.77 -21.24
N LEU A 216 4.01 -1.99 -20.32
CA LEU A 216 3.01 -2.48 -19.37
C LEU A 216 1.80 -3.10 -20.06
N ASP A 217 1.38 -2.53 -21.20
CA ASP A 217 0.28 -3.04 -22.02
C ASP A 217 0.53 -4.49 -22.48
N ARG A 218 1.77 -4.86 -22.84
CA ARG A 218 2.13 -6.24 -23.19
C ARG A 218 1.91 -7.19 -22.02
N VAL A 219 2.31 -6.79 -20.82
CA VAL A 219 2.16 -7.62 -19.61
C VAL A 219 0.68 -7.76 -19.24
N LEU A 220 -0.09 -6.67 -19.32
CA LEU A 220 -1.53 -6.68 -19.05
C LEU A 220 -2.30 -7.53 -20.07
N VAL A 221 -1.97 -7.45 -21.36
CA VAL A 221 -2.55 -8.31 -22.39
C VAL A 221 -2.21 -9.78 -22.15
N ALA A 222 -0.96 -10.09 -21.76
CA ALA A 222 -0.58 -11.46 -21.39
C ALA A 222 -1.39 -11.99 -20.20
N CYS A 223 -1.70 -11.12 -19.21
CA CYS A 223 -2.57 -11.49 -18.10
C CYS A 223 -3.98 -11.85 -18.57
N ILE A 224 -4.61 -10.98 -19.37
CA ILE A 224 -5.96 -11.20 -19.89
C ILE A 224 -6.05 -12.48 -20.73
N GLN A 225 -4.97 -12.81 -21.45
CA GLN A 225 -4.92 -13.97 -22.34
C GLN A 225 -4.45 -15.25 -21.65
N LYS A 226 -4.16 -15.23 -20.34
CA LYS A 226 -3.62 -16.38 -19.58
C LYS A 226 -2.33 -16.94 -20.19
N ARG A 227 -1.45 -16.04 -20.61
CA ARG A 227 -0.16 -16.35 -21.22
C ARG A 227 1.00 -15.70 -20.47
N LEU A 228 0.81 -15.35 -19.20
CA LEU A 228 1.85 -14.64 -18.45
C LEU A 228 3.12 -15.49 -18.29
N ALA A 229 2.99 -16.83 -18.16
CA ALA A 229 4.12 -17.77 -18.16
C ALA A 229 4.94 -17.81 -19.46
N GLN A 230 4.40 -17.28 -20.57
CA GLN A 230 5.06 -17.28 -21.88
C GLN A 230 5.78 -15.94 -22.15
N LEU A 231 5.61 -14.96 -21.26
CA LEU A 231 6.27 -13.68 -21.37
C LEU A 231 7.75 -13.83 -21.00
N ASP A 232 8.63 -13.15 -21.73
CA ASP A 232 10.02 -12.99 -21.31
C ASP A 232 10.08 -12.28 -19.94
N PRO A 233 11.16 -12.49 -19.15
CA PRO A 233 11.34 -11.78 -17.88
C PRO A 233 11.18 -10.28 -18.04
N LEU A 234 10.52 -9.63 -17.07
CA LEU A 234 10.36 -8.19 -17.07
C LEU A 234 11.73 -7.51 -17.04
N VAL A 235 11.97 -6.66 -18.03
CA VAL A 235 13.12 -5.77 -18.11
C VAL A 235 12.84 -4.50 -17.33
N TRP A 236 13.79 -4.12 -16.48
CA TRP A 236 13.74 -2.97 -15.60
C TRP A 236 14.94 -2.06 -15.86
N ARG A 237 14.68 -0.76 -15.82
CA ARG A 237 15.69 0.28 -15.85
C ARG A 237 16.52 0.20 -14.56
N GLU A 238 17.85 0.28 -14.69
CA GLU A 238 18.74 0.39 -13.54
C GLU A 238 18.55 1.73 -12.80
N GLY A 239 18.70 1.68 -11.47
CA GLY A 239 18.65 2.85 -10.61
C GLY A 239 17.50 2.82 -9.60
N VAL A 240 17.16 3.99 -9.10
CA VAL A 240 16.19 4.24 -8.03
C VAL A 240 15.18 5.27 -8.49
N SER A 241 13.91 5.03 -8.15
CA SER A 241 12.80 5.95 -8.31
C SER A 241 12.28 6.40 -6.96
N VAL A 242 12.05 7.71 -6.79
CA VAL A 242 11.46 8.29 -5.58
C VAL A 242 10.27 9.15 -5.98
N CYS A 243 9.13 8.92 -5.33
CA CYS A 243 7.92 9.73 -5.49
C CYS A 243 7.61 10.44 -4.17
N VAL A 244 7.44 11.76 -4.22
CA VAL A 244 6.97 12.60 -3.11
C VAL A 244 5.55 13.06 -3.41
N VAL A 245 4.63 12.86 -2.45
CA VAL A 245 3.24 13.33 -2.58
C VAL A 245 3.13 14.76 -2.08
N LEU A 246 2.54 15.63 -2.91
CA LEU A 246 2.11 16.97 -2.53
C LEU A 246 0.63 16.89 -2.16
N ALA A 247 0.31 17.27 -0.92
CA ALA A 247 -1.02 17.23 -0.34
C ALA A 247 -1.57 18.63 -0.07
N SER A 248 -2.90 18.74 -0.07
CA SER A 248 -3.63 19.93 0.39
C SER A 248 -3.46 20.07 1.91
N GLY A 249 -3.17 21.29 2.37
CA GLY A 249 -3.04 21.59 3.79
C GLY A 249 -4.28 21.16 4.58
N GLY A 250 -4.07 20.43 5.66
CA GLY A 250 -5.11 19.83 6.49
C GLY A 250 -5.36 18.33 6.24
N TYR A 251 -4.91 17.78 5.10
CA TYR A 251 -4.90 16.33 4.88
C TYR A 251 -4.08 15.61 5.98
N PRO A 252 -4.52 14.47 6.55
CA PRO A 252 -5.65 13.61 6.14
C PRO A 252 -7.04 13.96 6.69
N ASP A 253 -7.16 15.08 7.40
CA ASP A 253 -8.42 15.58 7.95
C ASP A 253 -9.12 16.52 6.96
N GLU A 254 -9.73 17.60 7.44
CA GLU A 254 -10.39 18.59 6.57
C GLU A 254 -9.36 19.44 5.83
N TYR A 255 -9.56 19.59 4.52
CA TYR A 255 -8.68 20.36 3.64
C TYR A 255 -9.52 21.17 2.64
N GLU A 256 -8.96 22.30 2.19
CA GLU A 256 -9.60 23.14 1.18
C GLU A 256 -9.30 22.66 -0.24
N LYS A 257 -10.28 22.81 -1.14
CA LYS A 257 -10.15 22.53 -2.57
C LYS A 257 -10.14 23.83 -3.38
N GLY A 258 -9.73 23.72 -4.64
CA GLY A 258 -9.82 24.80 -5.61
C GLY A 258 -8.63 25.77 -5.59
N LYS A 259 -7.52 25.42 -4.94
CA LYS A 259 -6.30 26.26 -4.95
C LYS A 259 -5.59 26.13 -6.28
N ALA A 260 -5.12 27.24 -6.85
CA ALA A 260 -4.42 27.24 -8.13
C ALA A 260 -3.07 26.51 -8.02
N ILE A 261 -2.75 25.69 -9.02
CA ILE A 261 -1.50 24.92 -9.10
C ILE A 261 -0.62 25.52 -10.21
N SER A 262 0.64 25.77 -9.90
CA SER A 262 1.66 26.27 -10.84
C SER A 262 2.97 25.48 -10.73
N GLY A 263 3.85 25.64 -11.73
CA GLY A 263 5.22 25.12 -11.70
C GLY A 263 5.40 23.64 -12.07
N ILE A 264 4.36 22.98 -12.57
CA ILE A 264 4.44 21.60 -13.10
C ILE A 264 5.43 21.54 -14.27
N ASP A 265 5.36 22.51 -15.19
CA ASP A 265 6.26 22.64 -16.33
C ASP A 265 7.72 22.81 -15.91
N MET A 266 7.97 23.53 -14.81
CA MET A 266 9.31 23.69 -14.24
C MET A 266 9.85 22.40 -13.60
N ALA A 267 8.98 21.59 -13.00
CA ALA A 267 9.35 20.27 -12.48
C ALA A 267 9.64 19.29 -13.63
N GLU A 268 8.79 19.26 -14.66
CA GLU A 268 8.99 18.42 -15.84
C GLU A 268 10.26 18.80 -16.63
N ALA A 269 10.61 20.09 -16.68
CA ALA A 269 11.88 20.56 -17.27
C ALA A 269 13.13 20.04 -16.54
N GLN A 270 13.00 19.47 -15.34
CA GLN A 270 14.06 18.80 -14.59
C GLN A 270 14.04 17.27 -14.74
N ASP A 271 13.35 16.76 -15.77
CA ASP A 271 13.12 15.34 -16.04
C ASP A 271 12.39 14.61 -14.89
N ALA A 272 11.54 15.32 -14.16
CA ALA A 272 10.60 14.71 -13.22
C ALA A 272 9.28 14.35 -13.92
N ILE A 273 8.64 13.30 -13.41
CA ILE A 273 7.29 12.91 -13.82
C ILE A 273 6.32 13.44 -12.77
N VAL A 274 5.36 14.28 -13.18
CA VAL A 274 4.33 14.82 -12.28
C VAL A 274 3.01 14.08 -12.51
N PHE A 275 2.67 13.16 -11.59
CA PHE A 275 1.42 12.42 -11.63
C PHE A 275 0.30 13.21 -10.96
N HIS A 276 -0.81 13.40 -11.67
CA HIS A 276 -1.99 14.06 -11.13
C HIS A 276 -2.86 13.10 -10.32
N ALA A 277 -3.16 13.46 -9.08
CA ALA A 277 -4.14 12.78 -8.23
C ALA A 277 -5.40 13.65 -8.10
N GLY A 278 -5.58 14.33 -6.95
CA GLY A 278 -6.67 15.27 -6.72
C GLY A 278 -6.45 16.61 -7.40
N THR A 279 -6.55 16.67 -8.74
CA THR A 279 -6.56 17.92 -9.51
C THR A 279 -7.83 18.05 -10.36
N GLU A 280 -8.20 19.28 -10.72
CA GLU A 280 -9.25 19.57 -11.68
C GLU A 280 -8.86 20.74 -12.59
N MET A 281 -9.31 20.71 -13.84
CA MET A 281 -9.16 21.85 -14.76
C MET A 281 -10.43 22.71 -14.69
N LYS A 282 -10.31 23.96 -14.21
CA LYS A 282 -11.45 24.87 -14.05
C LYS A 282 -11.16 26.22 -14.67
N ARG A 283 -11.94 26.58 -15.69
CA ARG A 283 -11.78 27.83 -16.47
C ARG A 283 -10.37 28.01 -17.06
N GLY A 284 -9.76 26.90 -17.51
CA GLY A 284 -8.41 26.89 -18.10
C GLY A 284 -7.27 26.93 -17.09
N GLU A 285 -7.55 26.83 -15.80
CA GLU A 285 -6.56 26.80 -14.73
C GLU A 285 -6.64 25.48 -13.96
N LEU A 286 -5.48 24.88 -13.71
CA LEU A 286 -5.36 23.67 -12.91
C LEU A 286 -5.50 24.00 -11.42
N ARG A 287 -6.34 23.25 -10.71
CA ARG A 287 -6.66 23.49 -9.30
C ARG A 287 -6.66 22.20 -8.47
N THR A 288 -6.45 22.33 -7.16
CA THR A 288 -6.58 21.21 -6.22
C THR A 288 -8.03 20.72 -6.13
N SER A 289 -8.25 19.41 -6.05
CA SER A 289 -9.58 18.80 -5.94
C SER A 289 -9.63 17.60 -4.95
N GLY A 290 -8.52 17.27 -4.30
CA GLY A 290 -8.40 16.17 -3.33
C GLY A 290 -7.32 16.40 -2.27
N GLY A 291 -7.26 15.48 -1.31
CA GLY A 291 -6.32 15.54 -0.19
C GLY A 291 -4.87 15.35 -0.65
N ARG A 292 -4.60 14.26 -1.37
CA ARG A 292 -3.37 14.11 -2.18
C ARG A 292 -3.60 14.73 -3.54
N VAL A 293 -2.72 15.65 -3.95
CA VAL A 293 -2.91 16.49 -5.14
C VAL A 293 -2.04 15.99 -6.29
N LEU A 294 -0.75 15.82 -6.04
CA LEU A 294 0.24 15.40 -7.04
C LEU A 294 1.20 14.38 -6.44
N GLY A 295 1.78 13.52 -7.28
CA GLY A 295 2.97 12.74 -6.97
C GLY A 295 4.11 13.19 -7.90
N VAL A 296 5.18 13.76 -7.36
CA VAL A 296 6.36 14.19 -8.13
C VAL A 296 7.40 13.10 -8.02
N THR A 297 7.79 12.52 -9.15
CA THR A 297 8.70 11.38 -9.21
C THR A 297 9.94 11.67 -10.04
N SER A 298 11.11 11.30 -9.53
CA SER A 298 12.35 11.30 -10.32
C SER A 298 13.08 9.96 -10.22
N VAL A 299 13.75 9.59 -11.31
CA VAL A 299 14.62 8.42 -11.39
C VAL A 299 16.09 8.88 -11.50
N ALA A 300 16.99 8.23 -10.77
CA ALA A 300 18.44 8.44 -10.83
C ALA A 300 19.21 7.16 -10.45
N ASP A 301 20.54 7.19 -10.57
CA ASP A 301 21.38 5.99 -10.44
C ASP A 301 21.45 5.42 -9.01
N ASN A 302 21.20 6.25 -8.00
CA ASN A 302 21.23 5.86 -6.59
C ASN A 302 20.24 6.70 -5.76
N PHE A 303 20.04 6.30 -4.49
CA PHE A 303 19.10 6.95 -3.59
C PHE A 303 19.39 8.42 -3.32
N GLU A 304 20.65 8.80 -3.05
CA GLU A 304 21.01 10.19 -2.77
C GLU A 304 20.66 11.09 -3.96
N ALA A 305 21.02 10.66 -5.17
CA ALA A 305 20.71 11.37 -6.40
C ALA A 305 19.21 11.44 -6.68
N ALA A 306 18.48 10.32 -6.52
CA ALA A 306 17.04 10.25 -6.80
C ALA A 306 16.24 11.12 -5.83
N ILE A 307 16.58 11.09 -4.54
CA ILE A 307 15.94 11.93 -3.51
C ILE A 307 16.24 13.40 -3.79
N THR A 308 17.50 13.76 -4.02
CA THR A 308 17.90 15.15 -4.30
C THR A 308 17.18 15.71 -5.53
N LYS A 309 17.17 14.93 -6.62
CA LYS A 309 16.48 15.31 -7.87
C LYS A 309 14.97 15.44 -7.67
N THR A 310 14.35 14.54 -6.91
CA THR A 310 12.90 14.60 -6.64
C THR A 310 12.56 15.86 -5.84
N TYR A 311 13.31 16.18 -4.79
CA TYR A 311 13.03 17.38 -3.99
C TYR A 311 13.25 18.69 -4.74
N ALA A 312 14.26 18.77 -5.61
CA ALA A 312 14.45 19.93 -6.49
C ALA A 312 13.23 20.17 -7.42
N ALA A 313 12.65 19.10 -7.95
CA ALA A 313 11.44 19.17 -8.75
C ALA A 313 10.19 19.53 -7.91
N VAL A 314 10.06 18.97 -6.70
CA VAL A 314 8.98 19.29 -5.75
C VAL A 314 8.95 20.78 -5.43
N GLU A 315 10.11 21.40 -5.19
CA GLU A 315 10.22 22.83 -4.86
C GLU A 315 9.73 23.77 -5.98
N SER A 316 9.65 23.26 -7.21
CA SER A 316 9.15 24.03 -8.35
C SER A 316 7.62 24.11 -8.38
N VAL A 317 6.93 23.13 -7.80
CA VAL A 317 5.46 23.04 -7.83
C VAL A 317 4.87 23.78 -6.64
N GLN A 318 3.88 24.64 -6.90
CA GLN A 318 3.28 25.48 -5.87
C GLN A 318 1.75 25.48 -5.93
N PHE A 319 1.13 25.46 -4.76
CA PHE A 319 -0.24 25.86 -4.52
C PHE A 319 -0.39 26.28 -3.06
N GLU A 320 -1.38 27.13 -2.78
CA GLU A 320 -1.66 27.60 -1.42
C GLU A 320 -1.91 26.42 -0.46
N GLY A 321 -1.18 26.37 0.64
CA GLY A 321 -1.29 25.29 1.62
C GLY A 321 -0.65 23.96 1.19
N CYS A 322 0.18 23.94 0.15
CA CYS A 322 0.91 22.73 -0.25
C CYS A 322 1.77 22.18 0.89
N TYR A 323 1.56 20.90 1.20
CA TYR A 323 2.32 20.17 2.20
C TYR A 323 2.92 18.90 1.58
N TYR A 324 4.17 18.60 1.94
CA TYR A 324 4.85 17.35 1.62
C TYR A 324 5.89 17.06 2.71
N ARG A 325 6.19 15.78 2.91
CA ARG A 325 7.27 15.33 3.81
C ARG A 325 8.64 15.60 3.18
N ARG A 326 9.62 16.06 3.97
CA ARG A 326 11.00 16.32 3.51
C ARG A 326 11.98 15.17 3.77
N ASP A 327 11.46 14.05 4.25
CA ASP A 327 12.22 12.89 4.71
C ASP A 327 11.80 11.59 4.00
N ILE A 328 11.20 11.66 2.81
CA ILE A 328 10.90 10.45 2.03
C ILE A 328 12.22 9.76 1.69
N GLY A 329 12.37 8.52 2.15
CA GLY A 329 13.61 7.76 2.07
C GLY A 329 14.59 8.01 3.22
N TYR A 330 14.16 8.51 4.38
CA TYR A 330 15.08 8.72 5.51
C TYR A 330 15.64 7.41 6.10
N ARG A 331 14.94 6.28 5.95
CA ARG A 331 15.34 4.97 6.51
C ARG A 331 16.54 4.32 5.80
N ILE A 332 16.91 4.85 4.65
CA ILE A 332 18.01 4.37 3.80
C ILE A 332 19.18 5.37 3.72
N ARG A 333 19.06 6.51 4.42
CA ARG A 333 20.10 7.52 4.54
C ARG A 333 21.05 7.21 5.70
#